data_AF-A0A2V8C6K0-F1
#
_entry.id   AF-A0A2V8C6K0-F1
#
_cell.length_a   1.000
_cell.length_b   1.000
_cell.length_c   1.000
_cell.angle_alpha   90.00
_cell.angle_beta   90.00
_cell.angle_gamma   90.00
#
_symmetry.space_group_name_H-M   'P 1'
#
loop_
_entity.id
_entity.type
_entity.pdbx_description
1 polymer ?
#
loop_
_entity_poly.entity_id
_entity_poly.type
_entity_poly.pdbx_seq_one_letter_code
_entity_poly.pdbx_strand_id
1 'polypeptide(L)'
;MRLDDGSSLGRVAIAMLDEGAAAMWVEFVDGRAELKVRRIDSSGRRNPSQTVAGINRDRASGNARMARRGRELLLAWTETAGGNSAIKTAVIPRP
;
A
#
# COMPACT_ATOMS: atom_id res chain seq x y z
N MET A 1 1.29 9.96 -14.36
CA MET A 1 -0.11 9.51 -14.11
C MET A 1 -0.42 9.65 -12.63
N ARG A 2 -1.68 9.90 -12.25
CA ARG A 2 -2.13 9.90 -10.84
C ARG A 2 -2.62 8.50 -10.45
N LEU A 3 -2.25 7.99 -9.27
CA LEU A 3 -2.52 6.60 -8.85
C LEU A 3 -3.46 6.47 -7.65
N ASP A 4 -3.64 7.52 -6.86
CA ASP A 4 -4.55 7.55 -5.71
C ASP A 4 -6.01 7.82 -6.14
N ASP A 5 -6.94 7.73 -5.20
CA ASP A 5 -8.36 7.96 -5.42
C ASP A 5 -8.83 9.36 -5.03
N GLY A 6 -7.95 10.20 -4.48
CA GLY A 6 -8.19 11.63 -4.30
C GLY A 6 -7.43 12.27 -3.14
N SER A 7 -7.07 11.48 -2.12
CA SER A 7 -6.63 12.01 -0.83
C SER A 7 -5.36 11.32 -0.31
N SER A 8 -4.30 11.29 -1.12
CA SER A 8 -3.04 10.65 -0.71
C SER A 8 -2.29 11.42 0.40
N LEU A 9 -1.75 10.66 1.36
CA LEU A 9 -0.80 11.11 2.38
C LEU A 9 0.66 10.76 2.03
N GLY A 10 0.90 10.16 0.86
CA GLY A 10 2.21 9.72 0.41
C GLY A 10 2.58 8.32 0.92
N ARG A 11 3.84 8.13 1.36
CA ARG A 11 4.42 6.84 1.80
C ARG A 11 4.34 5.77 0.70
N VAL A 12 4.86 6.14 -0.47
CA VAL A 12 4.71 5.38 -1.70
C VAL A 12 5.78 4.30 -1.82
N ALA A 13 5.38 3.12 -2.29
CA ALA A 13 6.29 2.09 -2.80
C ALA A 13 5.79 1.55 -4.14
N ILE A 14 6.71 1.16 -5.02
CA ILE A 14 6.40 0.54 -6.31
C ILE A 14 7.17 -0.77 -6.42
N ALA A 15 6.51 -1.80 -6.95
CA ALA A 15 7.14 -3.06 -7.32
C ALA A 15 6.83 -3.38 -8.79
N MET A 16 7.87 -3.70 -9.56
CA MET A 16 7.70 -4.13 -10.95
C MET A 16 7.12 -5.55 -11.00
N LEU A 17 6.13 -5.73 -11.86
CA LEU A 17 5.49 -7.01 -12.15
C LEU A 17 5.90 -7.49 -13.55
N ASP A 18 5.57 -8.74 -13.90
CA ASP A 18 5.85 -9.26 -15.24
C ASP A 18 5.07 -8.46 -16.29
N GLU A 19 3.84 -8.09 -15.96
CA GLU A 19 2.89 -7.38 -16.83
C GLU A 19 2.47 -6.06 -16.17
N GLY A 20 3.44 -5.17 -15.96
CA GLY A 20 3.21 -3.82 -15.43
C GLY A 20 3.83 -3.60 -14.04
N ALA A 21 3.07 -2.98 -13.13
CA ALA A 21 3.56 -2.60 -11.81
C ALA A 21 2.48 -2.69 -10.74
N ALA A 22 2.89 -2.73 -9.48
CA ALA A 22 2.04 -2.46 -8.34
C ALA A 22 2.55 -1.22 -7.60
N ALA A 23 1.63 -0.36 -7.19
CA ALA A 23 1.91 0.79 -6.35
C ALA A 23 1.16 0.66 -5.02
N MET A 24 1.82 1.06 -3.95
CA MET A 24 1.27 1.15 -2.61
C MET A 24 1.40 2.60 -2.13
N TRP A 25 0.40 3.11 -1.43
CA TRP A 25 0.40 4.44 -0.82
C TRP A 25 -0.49 4.45 0.41
N VAL A 26 -0.45 5.55 1.16
CA VAL A 26 -1.42 5.82 2.22
C VAL A 26 -2.43 6.86 1.72
N GLU A 27 -3.70 6.57 1.91
CA GLU A 27 -4.83 7.45 1.58
C GLU A 27 -5.57 7.87 2.84
N PHE A 28 -6.11 9.08 2.85
CA PHE A 28 -6.95 9.59 3.93
C PHE A 28 -8.39 9.71 3.45
N VAL A 29 -9.24 8.78 3.88
CA VAL A 29 -10.64 8.70 3.49
C VAL A 29 -11.50 8.53 4.74
N ASP A 30 -12.62 9.25 4.81
CA ASP A 30 -13.59 9.17 5.91
C ASP A 30 -12.98 9.27 7.32
N GLY A 31 -12.01 10.17 7.48
CA GLY A 31 -11.35 10.40 8.76
C GLY A 31 -10.28 9.36 9.15
N ARG A 32 -9.98 8.38 8.27
CA ARG A 32 -9.06 7.27 8.53
C ARG A 32 -7.92 7.25 7.53
N ALA A 33 -6.72 6.88 7.98
CA ALA A 33 -5.63 6.54 7.08
C ALA A 33 -5.70 5.07 6.69
N GLU A 34 -5.60 4.80 5.40
CA GLU A 34 -5.64 3.45 4.83
C GLU A 34 -4.37 3.18 4.04
N LEU A 35 -3.77 2.01 4.25
CA LEU A 35 -2.74 1.48 3.36
C LEU A 35 -3.43 0.88 2.14
N LYS A 36 -3.18 1.47 0.97
CA LYS A 36 -3.78 1.08 -0.30
C LYS A 36 -2.74 0.43 -1.20
N VAL A 37 -3.21 -0.47 -2.07
CA VAL A 37 -2.45 -0.97 -3.21
C VAL A 37 -3.25 -0.83 -4.50
N ARG A 38 -2.58 -0.72 -5.64
CA ARG A 38 -3.17 -0.79 -6.98
C ARG A 38 -2.19 -1.42 -7.94
N ARG A 39 -2.72 -2.27 -8.82
CA ARG A 39 -1.99 -2.79 -9.98
C ARG A 39 -2.22 -1.88 -11.18
N ILE A 40 -1.18 -1.70 -11.98
CA ILE A 40 -1.16 -0.97 -13.23
C ILE A 40 -0.64 -1.94 -14.28
N ASP A 41 -1.39 -2.16 -15.35
CA ASP A 41 -0.92 -3.04 -16.43
C ASP A 41 0.06 -2.31 -17.37
N SER A 42 0.66 -3.04 -18.31
CA SER A 42 1.66 -2.51 -19.25
C SER A 42 1.14 -1.39 -20.16
N SER A 43 -0.19 -1.27 -20.34
CA SER A 43 -0.81 -0.16 -21.06
C SER A 43 -0.98 1.12 -20.23
N GLY A 44 -0.67 1.04 -18.93
CA GLY A 44 -0.90 2.12 -17.97
C GLY A 44 -2.32 2.14 -17.40
N ARG A 45 -3.17 1.14 -17.71
CA ARG A 45 -4.51 1.05 -17.13
C ARG A 45 -4.39 0.70 -15.65
N ARG A 46 -5.16 1.43 -14.85
CA ARG A 46 -5.22 1.32 -13.39
C ARG A 46 -6.37 0.39 -13.00
N ASN A 47 -6.06 -0.70 -12.30
CA ASN A 47 -7.10 -1.50 -11.66
C ASN A 47 -7.69 -0.76 -10.45
N PRO A 48 -8.87 -1.18 -9.93
CA PRO A 48 -9.39 -0.66 -8.66
C PRO A 48 -8.34 -0.74 -7.55
N SER A 49 -8.33 0.26 -6.65
CA SER A 49 -7.45 0.19 -5.49
C SER A 49 -8.02 -0.83 -4.50
N GLN A 50 -7.13 -1.47 -3.73
CA GLN A 50 -7.50 -2.40 -2.68
C GLN A 50 -6.99 -1.82 -1.35
N THR A 51 -7.84 -1.83 -0.33
CA THR A 51 -7.44 -1.50 1.05
C THR A 51 -6.78 -2.72 1.67
N VAL A 52 -5.55 -2.56 2.15
CA VAL A 52 -4.75 -3.61 2.79
C VAL A 52 -4.99 -3.61 4.29
N ALA A 53 -4.97 -2.41 4.90
CA ALA A 53 -5.18 -2.20 6.33
C ALA A 53 -5.58 -0.75 6.60
N GLY A 54 -6.33 -0.53 7.69
CA GLY A 54 -6.36 0.78 8.35
C GLY A 54 -5.06 0.98 9.12
N ILE A 55 -4.48 2.18 9.05
CA ILE A 55 -3.24 2.51 9.75
C ILE A 55 -3.41 3.81 10.54
N ASN A 56 -2.56 4.02 11.55
CA ASN A 56 -2.51 5.31 12.22
C ASN A 56 -1.97 6.38 11.24
N ARG A 57 -2.63 7.55 11.19
CA ARG A 57 -2.22 8.69 10.36
C ARG A 57 -0.81 9.18 10.71
N ASP A 58 -0.45 9.08 11.97
CA ASP A 58 0.80 9.61 12.50
C ASP A 58 2.00 8.99 11.81
N ARG A 59 3.11 9.75 11.74
CA ARG A 59 4.37 9.26 11.17
C ARG A 59 4.94 8.05 11.93
N ALA A 60 4.43 7.75 13.12
CA ALA A 60 4.75 6.55 13.89
C ALA A 60 4.40 5.24 13.15
N SER A 61 3.47 5.27 12.17
CA SER A 61 3.19 4.12 11.28
C SER A 61 4.35 3.73 10.36
N GLY A 62 5.43 4.53 10.36
CA GLY A 62 6.65 4.28 9.62
C GLY A 62 6.50 4.48 8.12
N ASN A 63 7.55 4.11 7.38
CA ASN A 63 7.50 4.04 5.93
C ASN A 63 7.12 2.62 5.53
N ALA A 64 5.84 2.40 5.25
CA ALA A 64 5.36 1.14 4.70
C ALA A 64 6.20 0.74 3.48
N ARG A 65 6.50 -0.56 3.39
CA ARG A 65 7.31 -1.14 2.31
C ARG A 65 6.50 -2.21 1.57
N MET A 66 6.82 -2.37 0.30
CA MET A 66 6.29 -3.44 -0.54
C MET A 66 7.43 -4.08 -1.32
N ALA A 67 7.46 -5.40 -1.37
CA ALA A 67 8.40 -6.18 -2.16
C ALA A 67 7.66 -7.30 -2.90
N ARG A 68 8.14 -7.64 -4.09
CA ARG A 68 7.65 -8.80 -4.84
C ARG A 68 8.34 -10.07 -4.34
N ARG A 69 7.54 -11.10 -4.03
CA ARG A 69 8.00 -12.45 -3.69
C ARG A 69 7.40 -13.45 -4.68
N GLY A 70 8.17 -13.85 -5.69
CA GLY A 70 7.67 -14.72 -6.75
C GLY A 70 6.50 -14.09 -7.50
N ARG A 71 5.28 -14.61 -7.31
CA ARG A 71 4.05 -14.06 -7.92
C ARG A 71 3.24 -13.17 -6.97
N GLU A 72 3.69 -13.02 -5.73
CA GLU A 72 2.96 -12.30 -4.68
C GLU A 72 3.63 -10.96 -4.35
N LEU A 73 2.88 -10.08 -3.69
CA LEU A 73 3.41 -8.87 -3.07
C LEU A 73 3.37 -9.04 -1.56
N LEU A 74 4.52 -8.87 -0.90
CA LEU A 74 4.61 -8.77 0.54
C LEU A 74 4.66 -7.29 0.92
N LEU A 75 3.74 -6.88 1.79
CA LEU A 75 3.69 -5.55 2.35
C LEU A 75 4.04 -5.62 3.83
N ALA A 76 4.76 -4.63 4.33
CA ALA A 76 5.09 -4.49 5.75
C ALA A 76 4.91 -3.04 6.20
N TRP A 77 4.30 -2.85 7.37
CA TRP A 77 4.10 -1.53 7.98
C TRP A 77 4.28 -1.60 9.50
N THR A 78 4.51 -0.44 10.12
CA THR A 78 4.52 -0.36 11.59
C THR A 78 3.11 -0.05 12.07
N GLU A 79 2.63 -0.81 13.03
CA GLU A 79 1.42 -0.52 13.76
C GLU A 79 1.79 -0.10 15.18
N THR A 80 1.25 1.04 15.62
CA THR A 80 1.47 1.57 16.97
C THR A 80 0.14 1.63 17.69
N ALA A 81 0.04 0.93 18.82
CA ALA A 81 -1.14 0.90 19.68
C ALA A 81 -0.71 0.91 21.15
N GLY A 82 -1.29 1.81 21.95
CA GLY A 82 -1.03 1.86 23.40
C GLY A 82 0.44 2.08 23.78
N GLY A 83 1.20 2.83 22.98
CA GLY A 83 2.63 3.09 23.21
C GLY A 83 3.58 1.98 22.75
N ASN A 84 3.05 0.85 22.27
CA ASN A 84 3.82 -0.25 21.69
C ASN A 84 3.81 -0.20 20.17
N SER A 85 4.92 -0.58 19.55
CA SER A 85 5.04 -0.69 18.09
C SER A 85 5.38 -2.12 17.67
N ALA A 86 4.72 -2.61 16.63
CA ALA A 86 4.98 -3.91 16.04
C ALA A 86 5.01 -3.80 14.51
N ILE A 87 5.77 -4.69 13.86
CA ILE A 87 5.71 -4.85 12.41
C ILE A 87 4.54 -5.76 12.07
N LYS A 88 3.66 -5.28 11.18
CA LYS A 88 2.60 -6.06 10.56
C LYS A 88 2.95 -6.32 9.11
N THR A 89 2.45 -7.44 8.60
CA THR A 89 2.64 -7.83 7.20
C THR A 89 1.35 -8.30 6.57
N ALA A 90 1.21 -8.10 5.27
CA ALA A 90 0.15 -8.68 4.46
C ALA A 90 0.73 -9.22 3.17
N VAL A 91 0.14 -10.30 2.66
CA VAL A 91 0.47 -10.87 1.34
C VAL A 91 -0.70 -10.62 0.42
N ILE A 92 -0.41 -10.02 -0.74
CA ILE A 92 -1.38 -9.85 -1.82
C ILE A 92 -1.04 -10.84 -2.92
N PRO A 93 -1.84 -11.89 -3.11
CA PRO A 93 -1.61 -12.86 -4.16
C PRO A 93 -1.78 -12.21 -5.54
N ARG A 94 -1.29 -12.90 -6.57
CA ARG A 94 -1.72 -12.60 -7.94
C ARG A 94 -3.17 -13.07 -8.06
N PRO A 95 -4.08 -12.26 -8.64
CA PRO A 95 -5.35 -12.79 -9.12
C PRO A 95 -5.12 -13.88 -10.17
#